data_AF-A0A7C9M213-F1
#
_entry.id   AF-A0A7C9M213-F1
#
_cell.length_a   1.000
_cell.length_b   1.000
_cell.length_c   1.000
_cell.angle_alpha   90.00
_cell.angle_beta   90.00
_cell.angle_gamma   90.00
#
_symmetry.space_group_name_H-M   'P 1'
#
loop_
_entity.id
_entity.type
_entity.pdbx_description
1 polymer ?
#
loop_
_entity_poly.entity_id
_entity_poly.type
_entity_poly.pdbx_seq_one_letter_code
_entity_poly.pdbx_strand_id
1 'polypeptide(L)'
;MKVLVTGGGGFLGQALCRNLVERGFDVVSFNRGLYPALDALGVHQVQGDLADRDAMVNAAQGVGAIFHNAAKAGAWGPYDDYFRANVLGTRNVLDACRTHGIARLVYTSTPSVTHRATHPVEGGTADTVPYGSGFKAAYATTKTIAEQEVLAANDANLATVALRPRLIWGPGDNQLVPRLADRARAGRLRIVGSGENLIDTTYIDNAAQAHIDAFHHLVPGAACAGRAYFISNGEPMEAAKLVNALLRAVGAPTVDKHLSFRTAYAIGAVCETAWSMLPLRGEPPLTRFLAEQLATAHWYDMGPATRDFGYVPKVTILDGLRHLAEAHARLR
;
A
#
# COMPACT_ATOMS: atom_id res chain seq x y z
N MET A 1 -7.17 -9.24 23.29
CA MET A 1 -6.15 -8.17 23.19
C MET A 1 -6.74 -7.05 22.37
N LYS A 2 -6.53 -5.79 22.76
CA LYS A 2 -6.98 -4.61 22.01
C LYS A 2 -5.92 -4.15 21.02
N VAL A 3 -6.30 -3.87 19.77
CA VAL A 3 -5.40 -3.45 18.69
C VAL A 3 -5.92 -2.19 18.02
N LEU A 4 -5.01 -1.34 17.54
CA LEU A 4 -5.39 -0.11 16.83
C LEU A 4 -4.94 -0.17 15.36
N VAL A 5 -5.88 0.10 14.45
CA VAL A 5 -5.64 0.20 13.00
C VAL A 5 -5.81 1.65 12.57
N THR A 6 -4.70 2.32 12.28
CA THR A 6 -4.78 3.65 11.64
C THR A 6 -5.20 3.48 10.18
N GLY A 7 -6.14 4.30 9.71
CA GLY A 7 -6.63 4.19 8.32
C GLY A 7 -7.43 2.92 8.07
N GLY A 8 -8.12 2.38 9.08
CA GLY A 8 -9.01 1.24 8.95
C GLY A 8 -10.17 1.49 8.00
N GLY A 9 -10.52 2.75 7.71
CA GLY A 9 -11.52 3.09 6.68
C GLY A 9 -11.04 2.91 5.24
N GLY A 10 -9.73 2.76 5.01
CA GLY A 10 -9.14 2.55 3.68
C GLY A 10 -9.24 1.10 3.20
N PHE A 11 -8.88 0.84 1.94
CA PHE A 11 -9.04 -0.48 1.30
C PHE A 11 -8.34 -1.62 2.08
N LEU A 12 -7.02 -1.52 2.29
CA LEU A 12 -6.28 -2.48 3.12
C LEU A 12 -6.72 -2.41 4.59
N GLY A 13 -7.00 -1.22 5.11
CA GLY A 13 -7.43 -1.02 6.49
C GLY A 13 -8.71 -1.78 6.85
N GLN A 14 -9.70 -1.78 5.97
CA GLN A 14 -10.96 -2.51 6.19
C GLN A 14 -10.73 -4.02 6.16
N ALA A 15 -9.87 -4.50 5.26
CA ALA A 15 -9.49 -5.92 5.21
C ALA A 15 -8.76 -6.36 6.48
N LEU A 16 -7.88 -5.51 7.03
CA LEU A 16 -7.23 -5.74 8.32
C LEU A 16 -8.22 -5.76 9.47
N CYS A 17 -9.12 -4.76 9.55
CA CYS A 17 -10.13 -4.69 10.60
C CYS A 17 -11.02 -5.94 10.61
N ARG A 18 -11.52 -6.35 9.43
CA ARG A 18 -12.31 -7.58 9.27
C ARG A 18 -11.54 -8.81 9.78
N ASN A 19 -10.30 -9.01 9.31
CA ASN A 19 -9.49 -10.15 9.71
C ASN A 19 -9.17 -10.18 11.21
N LEU A 20 -8.96 -9.02 11.83
CA LEU A 20 -8.69 -8.90 13.26
C LEU A 20 -9.94 -9.19 14.10
N VAL A 21 -11.10 -8.66 13.71
CA VAL A 21 -12.38 -8.95 14.38
C VAL A 21 -12.71 -10.45 14.29
N GLU A 22 -12.59 -11.06 13.11
CA GLU A 22 -12.82 -12.50 12.91
C GLU A 22 -11.94 -13.39 13.80
N ARG A 23 -10.77 -12.89 14.20
CA ARG A 23 -9.82 -13.57 15.11
C ARG A 23 -10.06 -13.23 16.59
N GLY A 24 -11.10 -12.48 16.92
CA GLY A 24 -11.49 -12.14 18.28
C GLY A 24 -10.67 -11.00 18.92
N PHE A 25 -10.00 -10.16 18.12
CA PHE A 25 -9.38 -8.94 18.64
C PHE A 25 -10.42 -7.86 18.89
N ASP A 26 -10.21 -7.06 19.94
CA ASP A 26 -10.93 -5.80 20.14
C ASP A 26 -10.25 -4.73 19.28
N VAL A 27 -10.92 -4.29 18.22
CA VAL A 27 -10.32 -3.42 17.19
C VAL A 27 -10.79 -1.99 17.36
N VAL A 28 -9.83 -1.09 17.51
CA VAL A 28 -10.02 0.35 17.37
C VAL A 28 -9.50 0.79 16.01
N SER A 29 -10.28 1.60 15.29
CA SER A 29 -9.81 2.27 14.09
C SER A 29 -9.66 3.76 14.29
N PHE A 30 -8.50 4.31 13.95
CA PHE A 30 -8.23 5.74 13.98
C PHE A 30 -8.23 6.31 12.57
N ASN A 31 -9.20 7.17 12.26
CA ASN A 31 -9.42 7.70 10.91
C ASN A 31 -9.86 9.16 10.92
N ARG A 32 -9.68 9.86 9.79
CA ARG A 32 -10.18 11.25 9.63
C ARG A 32 -11.71 11.38 9.57
N GLY A 33 -12.41 10.28 9.33
CA GLY A 33 -13.88 10.23 9.25
C GLY A 33 -14.41 8.91 9.77
N LEU A 34 -15.73 8.77 9.80
CA LEU A 34 -16.42 7.55 10.22
C LEU A 34 -16.86 6.74 9.00
N TYR A 35 -16.77 5.42 9.10
CA TYR A 35 -17.02 4.50 7.99
C TYR A 35 -18.08 3.47 8.40
N PRO A 36 -19.27 3.46 7.76
CA PRO A 36 -20.33 2.51 8.08
C PRO A 36 -19.91 1.04 7.96
N ALA A 37 -18.96 0.75 7.06
CA ALA A 37 -18.39 -0.59 6.89
C ALA A 37 -17.65 -1.09 8.15
N LEU A 38 -17.06 -0.18 8.94
CA LEU A 38 -16.41 -0.52 10.20
C LEU A 38 -17.43 -0.71 11.33
N ASP A 39 -18.50 0.08 11.35
CA ASP A 39 -19.60 -0.09 12.31
C ASP A 39 -20.27 -1.47 12.14
N ALA A 40 -20.47 -1.90 10.88
CA ALA A 40 -21.02 -3.22 10.56
C ALA A 40 -20.11 -4.38 11.02
N LEU A 41 -18.81 -4.12 11.22
CA LEU A 41 -17.85 -5.08 11.77
C LEU A 41 -17.73 -5.00 13.29
N GLY A 42 -18.45 -4.08 13.96
CA GLY A 42 -18.33 -3.85 15.40
C GLY A 42 -17.00 -3.21 15.82
N VAL A 43 -16.32 -2.53 14.88
CA VAL A 43 -15.04 -1.85 15.14
C VAL A 43 -15.29 -0.52 15.85
N HIS A 44 -14.60 -0.27 16.95
CA HIS A 44 -14.68 1.04 17.63
C HIS A 44 -13.94 2.09 16.81
N GLN A 45 -14.61 3.16 16.41
CA GLN A 45 -14.01 4.23 15.59
C GLN A 45 -13.66 5.46 16.42
N VAL A 46 -12.42 5.92 16.31
CA VAL A 46 -11.95 7.19 16.85
C VAL A 46 -11.64 8.11 15.67
N GLN A 47 -12.33 9.24 15.62
CA GLN A 47 -12.10 10.24 14.59
C GLN A 47 -10.95 11.16 15.00
N GLY A 48 -9.95 11.33 14.12
CA GLY A 48 -8.85 12.26 14.32
C GLY A 48 -7.89 12.33 13.14
N ASP A 49 -6.98 13.29 13.17
CA ASP A 49 -5.89 13.43 12.20
C ASP A 49 -4.63 12.81 12.79
N LEU A 50 -3.89 12.04 12.00
CA LEU A 50 -2.58 11.51 12.41
C LEU A 50 -1.58 12.62 12.74
N ALA A 51 -1.69 13.79 12.12
CA ALA A 51 -0.84 14.94 12.40
C ALA A 51 -1.14 15.59 13.78
N ASP A 52 -2.28 15.26 14.40
CA ASP A 52 -2.59 15.65 15.77
C ASP A 52 -2.03 14.60 16.74
N ARG A 53 -0.97 15.01 17.45
CA ARG A 53 -0.26 14.14 18.40
C ARG A 53 -1.17 13.67 19.51
N ASP A 54 -1.91 14.57 20.15
CA ASP A 54 -2.69 14.24 21.34
C ASP A 54 -3.88 13.36 20.96
N ALA A 55 -4.51 13.60 19.80
CA ALA A 55 -5.55 12.72 19.27
C ALA A 55 -5.02 11.29 19.03
N MET A 56 -3.84 11.16 18.40
CA MET A 56 -3.23 9.86 18.13
C MET A 56 -2.83 9.13 19.43
N VAL A 57 -2.20 9.83 20.37
CA VAL A 57 -1.81 9.27 21.67
C VAL A 57 -3.04 8.82 22.46
N ASN A 58 -4.10 9.63 22.51
CA ASN A 58 -5.34 9.27 23.22
C ASN A 58 -6.02 8.06 22.57
N ALA A 59 -6.06 7.98 21.24
CA ALA A 59 -6.65 6.84 20.53
C ALA A 59 -5.92 5.51 20.83
N ALA A 60 -4.62 5.56 21.13
CA ALA A 60 -3.79 4.39 21.42
C ALA A 60 -3.89 3.89 22.88
N GLN A 61 -4.68 4.56 23.74
CA GLN A 61 -4.79 4.17 25.14
C GLN A 61 -5.34 2.74 25.33
N GLY A 62 -4.62 1.93 26.10
CA GLY A 62 -4.98 0.55 26.43
C GLY A 62 -4.83 -0.45 25.27
N VAL A 63 -4.19 -0.04 24.18
CA VAL A 63 -3.91 -0.89 23.01
C VAL A 63 -2.62 -1.69 23.24
N GLY A 64 -2.58 -2.94 22.78
CA GLY A 64 -1.40 -3.81 22.87
C GLY A 64 -0.54 -3.85 21.59
N ALA A 65 -1.07 -3.40 20.46
CA ALA A 65 -0.37 -3.34 19.18
C ALA A 65 -1.02 -2.36 18.20
N ILE A 66 -0.21 -1.77 17.32
CA ILE A 66 -0.67 -0.86 16.26
C ILE A 66 -0.37 -1.44 14.88
N PHE A 67 -1.38 -1.41 14.00
CA PHE A 67 -1.25 -1.55 12.56
C PHE A 67 -1.31 -0.16 11.92
N HIS A 68 -0.15 0.36 11.51
CA HIS A 68 -0.03 1.67 10.91
C HIS A 68 -0.19 1.62 9.39
N ASN A 69 -1.44 1.69 8.92
CA ASN A 69 -1.81 1.64 7.49
C ASN A 69 -2.19 3.01 6.89
N ALA A 70 -2.56 4.00 7.71
CA ALA A 70 -2.92 5.32 7.19
C ALA A 70 -1.72 6.05 6.59
N ALA A 71 -1.91 6.57 5.38
CA ALA A 71 -0.96 7.40 4.66
C ALA A 71 -1.72 8.24 3.61
N LYS A 72 -1.14 9.39 3.22
CA LYS A 72 -1.50 10.06 1.97
C LYS A 72 -0.73 9.37 0.84
N ALA A 73 -1.46 8.63 0.01
CA ALA A 73 -0.97 8.05 -1.24
C ALA A 73 -1.15 9.02 -2.42
N GLY A 74 -0.66 8.63 -3.60
CA GLY A 74 -0.77 9.42 -4.83
C GLY A 74 0.59 9.95 -5.30
N ALA A 75 0.64 10.40 -6.56
CA ALA A 75 1.88 10.85 -7.19
C ALA A 75 1.93 12.37 -7.38
N TRP A 76 0.95 13.11 -6.87
CA TRP A 76 0.81 14.54 -7.12
C TRP A 76 0.14 15.29 -5.98
N GLY A 77 0.72 16.42 -5.60
CA GLY A 77 0.21 17.32 -4.56
C GLY A 77 1.35 18.00 -3.79
N PRO A 78 1.02 18.94 -2.89
CA PRO A 78 2.02 19.64 -2.08
C PRO A 78 2.82 18.68 -1.21
N TYR A 79 4.14 18.84 -1.17
CA TYR A 79 5.02 18.01 -0.34
C TYR A 79 4.59 18.01 1.13
N ASP A 80 4.20 19.18 1.66
CA ASP A 80 3.81 19.35 3.07
C ASP A 80 2.62 18.48 3.46
N ASP A 81 1.66 18.25 2.55
CA ASP A 81 0.54 17.35 2.83
C ASP A 81 1.02 15.90 3.03
N TYR A 82 1.96 15.46 2.17
CA TYR A 82 2.55 14.13 2.27
C TYR A 82 3.41 14.03 3.53
N PHE A 83 4.19 15.06 3.84
CA PHE A 83 5.03 15.08 5.03
C PHE A 83 4.20 15.02 6.31
N ARG A 84 3.13 15.84 6.41
CA ARG A 84 2.21 15.85 7.55
C ARG A 84 1.56 14.49 7.75
N ALA A 85 1.01 13.89 6.69
CA ALA A 85 0.29 12.63 6.81
C ALA A 85 1.23 11.43 7.03
N ASN A 86 2.34 11.37 6.29
CA ASN A 86 3.18 10.17 6.25
C ASN A 86 4.33 10.23 7.25
N VAL A 87 5.00 11.38 7.43
CA VAL A 87 6.15 11.51 8.34
C VAL A 87 5.70 11.91 9.73
N LEU A 88 5.07 13.08 9.87
CA LEU A 88 4.60 13.55 11.17
C LEU A 88 3.57 12.59 11.77
N GLY A 89 2.64 12.08 10.96
CA GLY A 89 1.71 11.04 11.38
C GLY A 89 2.39 9.78 11.93
N THR A 90 3.43 9.29 11.25
CA THR A 90 4.21 8.13 11.72
C THR A 90 4.94 8.44 13.04
N ARG A 91 5.53 9.63 13.17
CA ARG A 91 6.18 10.06 14.41
C ARG A 91 5.21 10.09 15.59
N ASN A 92 3.98 10.54 15.37
CA ASN A 92 2.93 10.54 16.40
C ASN A 92 2.50 9.11 16.77
N VAL A 93 2.48 8.18 15.81
CA VAL A 93 2.26 6.75 16.11
C VAL A 93 3.40 6.16 16.94
N LEU A 94 4.65 6.47 16.59
CA LEU A 94 5.82 6.03 17.37
C LEU A 94 5.78 6.59 18.80
N ASP A 95 5.44 7.87 18.95
CA ASP A 95 5.28 8.52 20.25
C ASP A 95 4.13 7.93 21.08
N ALA A 96 3.01 7.58 20.44
CA ALA A 96 1.92 6.84 21.09
C ALA A 96 2.38 5.46 21.57
N CYS A 97 3.19 4.75 20.77
CA CYS A 97 3.77 3.48 21.20
C CYS A 97 4.65 3.65 22.45
N ARG A 98 5.48 4.70 22.49
CA ARG A 98 6.36 4.98 23.65
C ARG A 98 5.55 5.39 24.88
N THR A 99 4.58 6.27 24.70
CA THR A 99 3.75 6.82 25.79
C THR A 99 2.96 5.72 26.50
N HIS A 100 2.41 4.75 25.76
CA HIS A 100 1.57 3.69 26.32
C HIS A 100 2.29 2.34 26.49
N GLY A 101 3.60 2.27 26.23
CA GLY A 101 4.36 1.02 26.32
C GLY A 101 3.86 -0.07 25.36
N ILE A 102 3.41 0.32 24.15
CA ILE A 102 2.94 -0.62 23.13
C ILE A 102 4.13 -1.38 22.56
N ALA A 103 4.06 -2.71 22.60
CA ALA A 103 5.20 -3.56 22.27
C ALA A 103 5.36 -3.88 20.78
N ARG A 104 4.34 -3.64 19.95
CA ARG A 104 4.28 -4.13 18.57
C ARG A 104 3.72 -3.08 17.61
N LEU A 105 4.47 -2.77 16.56
CA LEU A 105 4.07 -1.90 15.47
C LEU A 105 4.29 -2.58 14.11
N VAL A 106 3.19 -2.88 13.41
CA VAL A 106 3.22 -3.31 12.00
C VAL A 106 2.96 -2.10 11.12
N TYR A 107 3.93 -1.70 10.31
CA TYR A 107 3.84 -0.55 9.43
C TYR A 107 3.64 -0.96 7.98
N THR A 108 2.62 -0.39 7.33
CA THR A 108 2.39 -0.56 5.90
C THR A 108 3.23 0.45 5.13
N SER A 109 4.33 -0.02 4.57
CA SER A 109 5.20 0.69 3.65
C SER A 109 4.81 0.42 2.18
N THR A 110 5.74 0.58 1.24
CA THR A 110 5.49 0.44 -0.19
C THR A 110 6.79 0.13 -0.94
N PRO A 111 6.75 -0.63 -2.05
CA PRO A 111 7.91 -0.81 -2.90
C PRO A 111 8.41 0.50 -3.54
N SER A 112 7.59 1.57 -3.55
CA SER A 112 8.04 2.87 -4.05
C SER A 112 9.21 3.47 -3.25
N VAL A 113 9.46 3.04 -2.01
CA VAL A 113 10.63 3.47 -1.22
C VAL A 113 11.96 3.00 -1.81
N THR A 114 11.93 1.99 -2.68
CA THR A 114 13.10 1.48 -3.42
C THR A 114 13.07 1.85 -4.89
N HIS A 115 12.17 2.74 -5.33
CA HIS A 115 12.08 3.13 -6.73
C HIS A 115 13.36 3.85 -7.18
N ARG A 116 14.01 3.33 -8.23
CA ARG A 116 15.27 3.87 -8.76
C ARG A 116 15.15 4.23 -10.24
N ALA A 117 14.15 5.06 -10.55
CA ALA A 117 13.86 5.52 -11.92
C ALA A 117 13.67 4.33 -12.89
N THR A 118 14.61 4.11 -13.82
CA THR A 118 14.53 3.06 -14.84
C THR A 118 15.24 1.76 -14.46
N HIS A 119 15.67 1.59 -13.21
CA HIS A 119 16.33 0.36 -12.78
C HIS A 119 15.26 -0.68 -12.41
N PRO A 120 15.12 -1.78 -13.17
CA PRO A 120 14.21 -2.85 -12.80
C PRO A 120 14.68 -3.52 -11.51
N VAL A 121 13.74 -4.13 -10.79
CA VAL A 121 14.05 -5.02 -9.66
C VAL A 121 13.51 -6.40 -9.99
N GLU A 122 14.41 -7.36 -10.13
CA GLU A 122 14.06 -8.73 -10.56
C GLU A 122 14.54 -9.71 -9.49
N GLY A 123 13.62 -10.14 -8.62
CA GLY A 123 13.90 -11.14 -7.58
C GLY A 123 14.72 -10.62 -6.40
N GLY A 124 14.71 -9.30 -6.16
CA GLY A 124 15.40 -8.69 -5.01
C GLY A 124 14.61 -8.81 -3.71
N THR A 125 15.31 -8.83 -2.57
CA THR A 125 14.73 -8.77 -1.22
C THR A 125 14.86 -7.36 -0.65
N ALA A 126 14.22 -7.08 0.49
CA ALA A 126 14.36 -5.78 1.14
C ALA A 126 15.80 -5.47 1.61
N ASP A 127 16.62 -6.50 1.84
CA ASP A 127 18.02 -6.37 2.25
C ASP A 127 18.95 -6.11 1.05
N THR A 128 18.62 -6.64 -0.13
CA THR A 128 19.46 -6.51 -1.34
C THR A 128 19.07 -5.32 -2.21
N VAL A 129 17.84 -4.82 -2.08
CA VAL A 129 17.34 -3.68 -2.83
C VAL A 129 17.46 -2.42 -1.99
N PRO A 130 18.36 -1.48 -2.33
CA PRO A 130 18.57 -0.27 -1.54
C PRO A 130 17.37 0.68 -1.65
N TYR A 131 17.25 1.57 -0.67
CA TYR A 131 16.37 2.72 -0.78
C TYR A 131 16.68 3.53 -2.05
N GLY A 132 15.62 4.02 -2.69
CA GLY A 132 15.75 4.94 -3.82
C GLY A 132 16.21 6.32 -3.38
N SER A 133 16.63 7.13 -4.34
CA SER A 133 17.01 8.53 -4.14
C SER A 133 16.52 9.39 -5.30
N GLY A 134 16.41 10.70 -5.09
CA GLY A 134 15.98 11.65 -6.14
C GLY A 134 14.55 11.39 -6.63
N PHE A 135 13.65 10.94 -5.76
CA PHE A 135 12.27 10.65 -6.13
C PHE A 135 11.56 11.87 -6.72
N LYS A 136 10.82 11.65 -7.80
CA LYS A 136 9.98 12.68 -8.43
C LYS A 136 8.61 12.85 -7.75
N ALA A 137 8.24 11.92 -6.86
CA ALA A 137 6.97 11.92 -6.15
C ALA A 137 7.19 12.08 -4.64
N ALA A 138 6.53 13.06 -4.02
CA ALA A 138 6.60 13.32 -2.59
C ALA A 138 6.18 12.10 -1.73
N TYR A 139 5.27 11.28 -2.24
CA TYR A 139 4.85 10.04 -1.60
C TYR A 139 6.02 9.07 -1.33
N ALA A 140 6.85 8.81 -2.34
CA ALA A 140 7.97 7.89 -2.20
C ALA A 140 8.98 8.41 -1.17
N THR A 141 9.35 9.70 -1.27
CA THR A 141 10.25 10.36 -0.31
C THR A 141 9.74 10.27 1.12
N THR A 142 8.47 10.64 1.35
CA THR A 142 7.91 10.68 2.71
C THR A 142 7.67 9.30 3.30
N LYS A 143 7.33 8.28 2.49
CA LYS A 143 7.26 6.89 2.95
C LYS A 143 8.64 6.30 3.26
N THR A 144 9.68 6.68 2.52
CA THR A 144 11.07 6.31 2.84
C THR A 144 11.49 6.84 4.20
N ILE A 145 11.27 8.14 4.46
CA ILE A 145 11.59 8.76 5.76
C ILE A 145 10.86 8.03 6.89
N ALA A 146 9.55 7.84 6.74
CA ALA A 146 8.73 7.18 7.75
C ALA A 146 9.12 5.71 7.97
N GLU A 147 9.44 4.95 6.92
CA GLU A 147 9.92 3.57 7.08
C GLU A 147 11.25 3.52 7.85
N GLN A 148 12.20 4.38 7.51
CA GLN A 148 13.49 4.45 8.21
C GLN A 148 13.31 4.79 9.69
N GLU A 149 12.44 5.74 10.02
CA GLU A 149 12.13 6.11 11.41
C GLU A 149 11.46 4.96 12.18
N VAL A 150 10.54 4.22 11.54
CA VAL A 150 9.89 3.03 12.15
C VAL A 150 10.91 1.92 12.43
N LEU A 151 11.79 1.61 11.47
CA LEU A 151 12.80 0.58 11.65
C LEU A 151 13.84 0.99 12.71
N ALA A 152 14.24 2.26 12.73
CA ALA A 152 15.17 2.79 13.73
C ALA A 152 14.58 2.83 15.15
N ALA A 153 13.25 2.89 15.27
CA ALA A 153 12.58 2.86 16.57
C ALA A 153 12.48 1.46 17.19
N ASN A 154 12.95 0.40 16.51
CA ASN A 154 12.94 -0.95 17.03
C ASN A 154 13.97 -1.13 18.15
N ASP A 155 13.54 -1.62 19.31
CA ASP A 155 14.41 -1.90 20.47
C ASP A 155 13.85 -3.01 21.38
N ALA A 156 14.38 -3.11 22.61
CA ALA A 156 13.97 -4.11 23.59
C ALA A 156 12.52 -3.99 24.07
N ASN A 157 11.89 -2.83 23.90
CA ASN A 157 10.52 -2.54 24.35
C ASN A 157 9.53 -2.45 23.20
N LEU A 158 9.96 -1.97 22.02
CA LEU A 158 9.13 -1.82 20.84
C LEU A 158 9.68 -2.65 19.68
N ALA A 159 8.94 -3.68 19.29
CA ALA A 159 9.20 -4.41 18.05
C ALA A 159 8.47 -3.75 16.88
N THR A 160 9.20 -3.44 15.82
CA THR A 160 8.62 -2.87 14.59
C THR A 160 8.87 -3.77 13.38
N VAL A 161 7.97 -3.74 12.40
CA VAL A 161 8.17 -4.40 11.10
C VAL A 161 7.53 -3.56 10.00
N ALA A 162 8.20 -3.44 8.85
CA ALA A 162 7.68 -2.71 7.69
C ALA A 162 7.34 -3.67 6.54
N LEU A 163 6.10 -3.61 6.05
CA LEU A 163 5.65 -4.43 4.92
C LEU A 163 5.48 -3.56 3.68
N ARG A 164 6.05 -3.96 2.55
CA ARG A 164 6.02 -3.25 1.26
C ARG A 164 5.12 -4.01 0.26
N PRO A 165 3.78 -4.01 0.44
CA PRO A 165 2.86 -4.64 -0.50
C PRO A 165 2.83 -3.89 -1.83
N ARG A 166 2.67 -4.60 -2.95
CA ARG A 166 2.66 -4.02 -4.29
C ARG A 166 1.30 -4.06 -4.94
N LEU A 167 0.82 -2.90 -5.38
CA LEU A 167 -0.40 -2.76 -6.21
C LEU A 167 -1.55 -3.63 -5.68
N ILE A 168 -2.02 -3.34 -4.47
CA ILE A 168 -3.06 -4.14 -3.84
C ILE A 168 -4.36 -4.03 -4.65
N TRP A 169 -4.98 -5.17 -4.97
CA TRP A 169 -6.24 -5.23 -5.71
C TRP A 169 -7.17 -6.33 -5.20
N GLY A 170 -8.45 -6.23 -5.52
CA GLY A 170 -9.48 -7.22 -5.15
C GLY A 170 -10.84 -6.57 -4.90
N PRO A 171 -11.85 -7.35 -4.45
CA PRO A 171 -13.15 -6.83 -4.07
C PRO A 171 -13.05 -5.66 -3.09
N GLY A 172 -13.69 -4.53 -3.40
CA GLY A 172 -13.65 -3.31 -2.59
C GLY A 172 -12.53 -2.33 -2.95
N ASP A 173 -11.70 -2.63 -3.95
CA ASP A 173 -10.70 -1.69 -4.48
C ASP A 173 -11.38 -0.41 -5.01
N ASN A 174 -10.95 0.74 -4.50
CA ASN A 174 -11.47 2.05 -4.86
C ASN A 174 -10.44 2.94 -5.58
N GLN A 175 -9.26 2.41 -5.93
CA GLN A 175 -8.18 3.15 -6.58
C GLN A 175 -7.73 2.52 -7.88
N LEU A 176 -7.30 1.26 -7.90
CA LEU A 176 -6.57 0.71 -9.04
C LEU A 176 -7.52 0.23 -10.15
N VAL A 177 -8.31 -0.80 -9.84
CA VAL A 177 -9.20 -1.45 -10.82
C VAL A 177 -10.25 -0.48 -11.38
N PRO A 178 -10.94 0.35 -10.58
CA PRO A 178 -11.89 1.32 -11.13
C PRO A 178 -11.25 2.34 -12.07
N ARG A 179 -10.08 2.91 -11.71
CA ARG A 179 -9.38 3.89 -12.57
C ARG A 179 -8.92 3.25 -13.89
N LEU A 180 -8.47 1.99 -13.87
CA LEU A 180 -8.14 1.26 -15.09
C LEU A 180 -9.39 1.06 -15.96
N ALA A 181 -10.48 0.59 -15.37
CA ALA A 181 -11.73 0.32 -16.07
C ALA A 181 -12.32 1.60 -16.72
N ASP A 182 -12.31 2.72 -16.01
CA ASP A 182 -12.83 3.99 -16.51
C ASP A 182 -11.99 4.53 -17.67
N ARG A 183 -10.66 4.43 -17.57
CA ARG A 183 -9.76 4.80 -18.68
C ARG A 183 -9.94 3.90 -19.90
N ALA A 184 -10.15 2.61 -19.68
CA ALA A 184 -10.37 1.66 -20.75
C ALA A 184 -11.70 1.93 -21.48
N ARG A 185 -12.80 2.11 -20.73
CA ARG A 185 -14.12 2.48 -21.28
C ARG A 185 -14.08 3.80 -22.04
N ALA A 186 -13.27 4.75 -21.58
CA ALA A 186 -13.07 6.02 -22.26
C ALA A 186 -12.10 5.95 -23.47
N GLY A 187 -11.55 4.78 -23.80
CA GLY A 187 -10.58 4.60 -24.89
C GLY A 187 -9.21 5.24 -24.66
N ARG A 188 -8.94 5.68 -23.42
CA ARG A 188 -7.74 6.44 -23.02
C ARG A 188 -6.64 5.59 -22.38
N LEU A 189 -6.93 4.32 -22.03
CA LEU A 189 -5.92 3.42 -21.48
C LEU A 189 -4.94 2.97 -22.55
N ARG A 190 -3.64 2.96 -22.22
CA ARG A 190 -2.55 2.45 -23.06
C ARG A 190 -1.58 1.64 -22.21
N ILE A 191 -1.01 0.59 -22.78
CA ILE A 191 0.10 -0.14 -22.19
C ILE A 191 1.39 0.64 -22.44
N VAL A 192 2.18 0.90 -21.39
CA VAL A 192 3.48 1.59 -21.53
C VAL A 192 4.57 0.56 -21.84
N GLY A 193 5.37 0.79 -22.88
CA GLY A 193 6.37 -0.17 -23.35
C GLY A 193 5.74 -1.38 -24.07
N SER A 194 6.44 -2.52 -24.11
CA SER A 194 5.91 -3.75 -24.72
C SER A 194 4.82 -4.40 -23.85
N GLY A 195 4.76 -4.09 -22.56
CA GLY A 195 3.83 -4.72 -21.62
C GLY A 195 4.22 -6.13 -21.19
N GLU A 196 5.36 -6.63 -21.69
CA GLU A 196 5.92 -7.95 -21.35
C GLU A 196 6.78 -7.89 -20.08
N ASN A 197 6.96 -6.70 -19.50
CA ASN A 197 7.64 -6.54 -18.23
C ASN A 197 6.89 -7.31 -17.14
N LEU A 198 7.60 -8.21 -16.46
CA LEU A 198 7.03 -8.98 -15.36
C LEU A 198 6.78 -8.06 -14.17
N ILE A 199 5.54 -8.08 -13.70
CA ILE A 199 5.12 -7.42 -12.48
C ILE A 199 4.46 -8.43 -11.56
N ASP A 200 4.81 -8.35 -10.28
CA ASP A 200 4.05 -9.01 -9.22
C ASP A 200 3.16 -8.01 -8.49
N THR A 201 2.00 -8.48 -8.02
CA THR A 201 0.97 -7.68 -7.34
C THR A 201 0.42 -8.44 -6.15
N THR A 202 -0.33 -7.78 -5.27
CA THR A 202 -0.86 -8.41 -4.07
C THR A 202 -2.38 -8.41 -4.10
N TYR A 203 -3.01 -9.59 -4.00
CA TYR A 203 -4.44 -9.68 -3.73
C TYR A 203 -4.73 -9.20 -2.30
N ILE A 204 -5.86 -8.50 -2.11
CA ILE A 204 -6.21 -7.81 -0.86
C ILE A 204 -6.15 -8.71 0.38
N ASP A 205 -6.66 -9.94 0.31
CA ASP A 205 -6.66 -10.83 1.46
C ASP A 205 -5.26 -11.39 1.75
N ASN A 206 -4.40 -11.55 0.74
CA ASN A 206 -2.99 -11.91 0.94
C ASN A 206 -2.22 -10.74 1.57
N ALA A 207 -2.52 -9.50 1.17
CA ALA A 207 -1.93 -8.32 1.79
C ALA A 207 -2.32 -8.23 3.27
N ALA A 208 -3.61 -8.42 3.59
CA ALA A 208 -4.08 -8.47 4.97
C ALA A 208 -3.44 -9.63 5.75
N GLN A 209 -3.40 -10.82 5.16
CA GLN A 209 -2.74 -11.99 5.73
C GLN A 209 -1.29 -11.68 6.12
N ALA A 210 -0.49 -11.10 5.23
CA ALA A 210 0.91 -10.79 5.51
C ALA A 210 1.10 -9.92 6.76
N HIS A 211 0.21 -8.95 6.97
CA HIS A 211 0.23 -8.09 8.16
C HIS A 211 -0.10 -8.87 9.42
N ILE A 212 -1.07 -9.79 9.36
CA ILE A 212 -1.46 -10.63 10.48
C ILE A 212 -0.37 -11.66 10.81
N ASP A 213 0.20 -12.30 9.79
CA ASP A 213 1.30 -13.26 9.94
C ASP A 213 2.53 -12.59 10.57
N ALA A 214 2.91 -11.40 10.08
CA ALA A 214 3.97 -10.60 10.67
C ALA A 214 3.66 -10.20 12.12
N PHE A 215 2.44 -9.73 12.40
CA PHE A 215 2.01 -9.37 13.76
C PHE A 215 2.13 -10.53 14.76
N HIS A 216 1.73 -11.75 14.37
CA HIS A 216 1.78 -12.91 15.26
C HIS A 216 3.21 -13.32 15.63
N HIS A 217 4.18 -13.06 14.75
CA HIS A 217 5.59 -13.35 14.99
C HIS A 217 6.36 -12.15 15.56
N LEU A 218 5.74 -10.96 15.63
CA LEU A 218 6.40 -9.74 16.04
C LEU A 218 6.46 -9.64 17.57
N VAL A 219 7.66 -9.84 18.11
CA VAL A 219 8.02 -9.55 19.50
C VAL A 219 9.43 -8.97 19.54
N PRO A 220 9.82 -8.24 20.60
CA PRO A 220 11.19 -7.74 20.71
C PRO A 220 12.21 -8.88 20.56
N GLY A 221 13.19 -8.68 19.67
CA GLY A 221 14.20 -9.69 19.33
C GLY A 221 13.77 -10.77 18.34
N ALA A 222 12.52 -10.76 17.84
CA ALA A 222 12.09 -11.70 16.79
C ALA A 222 12.87 -11.49 15.49
N ALA A 223 12.95 -12.53 14.66
CA ALA A 223 13.65 -12.49 13.37
C ALA A 223 13.13 -11.39 12.43
N CYS A 224 11.85 -11.04 12.55
CA CYS A 224 11.20 -9.98 11.77
C CYS A 224 11.26 -8.58 12.38
N ALA A 225 11.70 -8.45 13.64
CA ALA A 225 11.76 -7.17 14.34
C ALA A 225 12.87 -6.28 13.75
N GLY A 226 12.56 -5.00 13.50
CA GLY A 226 13.46 -4.01 12.94
C GLY A 226 13.73 -4.22 11.44
N ARG A 227 12.90 -4.99 10.73
CA ARG A 227 13.12 -5.34 9.31
C ARG A 227 11.99 -4.93 8.39
N ALA A 228 12.33 -4.79 7.12
CA ALA A 228 11.38 -4.56 6.02
C ALA A 228 11.23 -5.80 5.15
N TYR A 229 10.05 -5.97 4.54
CA TYR A 229 9.74 -7.12 3.68
C TYR A 229 8.93 -6.68 2.46
N PHE A 230 9.27 -7.20 1.27
CA PHE A 230 8.38 -7.11 0.12
C PHE A 230 7.28 -8.15 0.24
N ILE A 231 6.05 -7.74 -0.07
CA ILE A 231 4.86 -8.61 -0.02
C ILE A 231 4.18 -8.60 -1.39
N SER A 232 3.93 -9.76 -1.96
CA SER A 232 3.24 -9.96 -3.24
C SER A 232 2.52 -11.31 -3.28
N ASN A 233 1.91 -11.64 -4.43
CA ASN A 233 1.28 -12.95 -4.66
C ASN A 233 2.29 -14.03 -5.04
N GLY A 234 3.52 -13.69 -5.43
CA GLY A 234 4.51 -14.67 -5.86
C GLY A 234 4.21 -15.26 -7.23
N GLU A 235 3.39 -14.57 -8.02
CA GLU A 235 2.99 -14.99 -9.37
C GLU A 235 3.31 -13.87 -10.38
N PRO A 236 4.60 -13.56 -10.62
CA PRO A 236 4.99 -12.51 -11.57
C PRO A 236 4.40 -12.80 -12.95
N MET A 237 3.76 -11.79 -13.54
CA MET A 237 3.12 -11.91 -14.84
C MET A 237 3.33 -10.66 -15.67
N GLU A 238 3.25 -10.79 -16.99
CA GLU A 238 3.36 -9.66 -17.91
C GLU A 238 2.32 -8.58 -17.57
N ALA A 239 2.76 -7.34 -17.47
CA ALA A 239 1.91 -6.21 -17.09
C ALA A 239 0.65 -6.10 -17.97
N ALA A 240 0.77 -6.29 -19.28
CA ALA A 240 -0.36 -6.26 -20.19
C ALA A 240 -1.36 -7.39 -19.92
N LYS A 241 -0.89 -8.61 -19.59
CA LYS A 241 -1.74 -9.75 -19.26
C LYS A 241 -2.52 -9.48 -17.97
N LEU A 242 -1.87 -8.97 -16.93
CA LEU A 242 -2.53 -8.63 -15.67
C LEU A 242 -3.58 -7.53 -15.85
N VAL A 243 -3.21 -6.42 -16.50
CA VAL A 243 -4.14 -5.30 -16.74
C VAL A 243 -5.38 -5.79 -17.47
N ASN A 244 -5.21 -6.56 -18.54
CA ASN A 244 -6.34 -7.09 -19.30
C ASN A 244 -7.14 -8.15 -18.52
N ALA A 245 -6.52 -8.92 -17.63
CA ALA A 245 -7.24 -9.84 -16.75
C ALA A 245 -8.14 -9.09 -15.75
N LEU A 246 -7.62 -8.03 -15.11
CA LEU A 246 -8.39 -7.17 -14.21
C LEU A 246 -9.56 -6.49 -14.94
N LEU A 247 -9.32 -5.95 -16.14
CA LEU A 247 -10.36 -5.32 -16.97
C LEU A 247 -11.48 -6.31 -17.32
N ARG A 248 -11.12 -7.53 -17.74
CA ARG A 248 -12.11 -8.59 -18.01
C ARG A 248 -12.94 -8.93 -16.78
N ALA A 249 -12.31 -9.05 -15.61
CA ALA A 249 -13.01 -9.38 -14.37
C ALA A 249 -14.13 -8.37 -14.03
N VAL A 250 -13.94 -7.09 -14.35
CA VAL A 250 -14.95 -6.04 -14.11
C VAL A 250 -15.76 -5.66 -15.35
N GLY A 251 -15.72 -6.49 -16.40
CA GLY A 251 -16.45 -6.28 -17.65
C GLY A 251 -16.10 -4.96 -18.35
N ALA A 252 -14.85 -4.53 -18.29
CA ALA A 252 -14.30 -3.39 -19.01
C ALA A 252 -13.60 -3.86 -20.30
N PRO A 253 -13.54 -3.02 -21.36
CA PRO A 253 -12.85 -3.39 -22.59
C PRO A 253 -11.35 -3.58 -22.34
N THR A 254 -10.76 -4.59 -22.97
CA THR A 254 -9.31 -4.82 -22.93
C THR A 254 -8.55 -3.74 -23.71
N VAL A 255 -7.27 -3.58 -23.41
CA VAL A 255 -6.35 -2.67 -24.09
C VAL A 255 -5.23 -3.44 -24.77
N ASP A 256 -5.03 -3.13 -26.04
CA ASP A 256 -3.99 -3.63 -26.93
C ASP A 256 -3.11 -2.50 -27.48
N LYS A 257 -3.51 -1.24 -27.25
CA LYS A 257 -2.77 -0.06 -27.74
C LYS A 257 -1.60 0.25 -26.82
N HIS A 258 -0.42 0.37 -27.40
CA HIS A 258 0.82 0.66 -26.70
C HIS A 258 1.21 2.14 -26.81
N LEU A 259 2.06 2.57 -25.88
CA LEU A 259 2.71 3.87 -25.85
C LEU A 259 4.17 3.66 -25.49
N SER A 260 5.10 4.25 -26.25
CA SER A 260 6.52 4.17 -25.90
C SER A 260 6.78 4.83 -24.54
N PHE A 261 7.76 4.33 -23.78
CA PHE A 261 8.16 4.95 -22.51
C PHE A 261 8.50 6.44 -22.70
N ARG A 262 9.21 6.80 -23.77
CA ARG A 262 9.58 8.20 -24.06
C ARG A 262 8.33 9.08 -24.24
N THR A 263 7.33 8.59 -24.96
CA THR A 263 6.07 9.32 -25.14
C THR A 263 5.29 9.42 -23.83
N ALA A 264 5.20 8.33 -23.07
CA ALA A 264 4.56 8.33 -21.76
C ALA A 264 5.23 9.32 -20.79
N TYR A 265 6.56 9.34 -20.78
CA TYR A 265 7.36 10.24 -19.95
C TYR A 265 7.17 11.71 -20.36
N ALA A 266 7.17 12.00 -21.66
CA ALA A 266 6.92 13.35 -22.18
C ALA A 266 5.50 13.84 -21.83
N ILE A 267 4.48 13.00 -22.01
CA ILE A 267 3.10 13.31 -21.60
C ILE A 267 3.05 13.57 -20.08
N GLY A 268 3.72 12.74 -19.29
CA GLY A 268 3.83 12.93 -17.84
C GLY A 268 4.42 14.31 -17.49
N ALA A 269 5.51 14.71 -18.14
CA ALA A 269 6.13 16.02 -17.93
C ALA A 269 5.18 17.18 -18.27
N VAL A 270 4.43 17.07 -19.37
CA VAL A 270 3.44 18.07 -19.79
C VAL A 270 2.27 18.15 -18.80
N CYS A 271 1.73 17.00 -18.38
CA CYS A 271 0.63 16.95 -17.41
C CYS A 271 1.05 17.54 -16.06
N GLU A 272 2.22 17.18 -15.54
CA GLU A 272 2.74 17.76 -14.30
C GLU A 272 2.88 19.29 -14.42
N THR A 273 3.46 19.76 -15.52
CA THR A 273 3.64 21.21 -15.76
C THR A 273 2.30 21.94 -15.85
N ALA A 274 1.32 21.37 -16.57
CA ALA A 274 -0.03 21.93 -16.67
C ALA A 274 -0.76 21.97 -15.31
N TRP A 275 -0.68 20.89 -14.52
CA TRP A 275 -1.30 20.83 -13.18
C TRP A 275 -0.61 21.72 -12.14
N SER A 276 0.66 22.09 -12.36
CA SER A 276 1.36 23.06 -11.50
C SER A 276 1.03 24.52 -11.86
N MET A 277 0.74 24.81 -13.13
CA MET A 277 0.57 26.18 -13.62
C MET A 277 -0.89 26.61 -13.78
N LEU A 278 -1.81 25.65 -13.97
CA LEU A 278 -3.24 25.91 -14.17
C LEU A 278 -4.04 25.43 -12.95
N PRO A 279 -5.18 26.06 -12.61
CA PRO A 279 -6.04 25.66 -11.50
C PRO A 279 -6.88 24.41 -11.84
N LEU A 280 -6.22 23.34 -12.30
CA LEU A 280 -6.84 22.08 -12.65
C LEU A 280 -7.13 21.27 -11.39
N ARG A 281 -8.34 20.70 -11.32
CA ARG A 281 -8.75 19.87 -10.18
C ARG A 281 -8.18 18.45 -10.31
N GLY A 282 -7.87 17.84 -9.18
CA GLY A 282 -7.45 16.43 -9.09
C GLY A 282 -5.99 16.17 -9.45
N GLU A 283 -5.65 14.91 -9.67
CA GLU A 283 -4.30 14.47 -10.04
C GLU A 283 -4.13 14.44 -11.57
N PRO A 284 -2.93 14.73 -12.09
CA PRO A 284 -2.62 14.55 -13.51
C PRO A 284 -2.83 13.08 -13.91
N PRO A 285 -3.33 12.82 -15.14
CA PRO A 285 -3.65 11.47 -15.58
C PRO A 285 -2.40 10.59 -15.72
N LEU A 286 -1.24 11.19 -15.96
CA LEU A 286 0.06 10.53 -16.03
C LEU A 286 1.10 11.45 -15.41
N THR A 287 1.98 10.90 -14.59
CA THR A 287 3.19 11.56 -14.09
C THR A 287 4.41 10.85 -14.65
N ARG A 288 5.57 11.52 -14.65
CA ARG A 288 6.86 10.90 -14.99
C ARG A 288 7.15 9.71 -14.07
N PHE A 289 6.83 9.84 -12.78
CA PHE A 289 6.94 8.75 -11.80
C PHE A 289 6.06 7.55 -12.16
N LEU A 290 4.81 7.78 -12.57
CA LEU A 290 3.92 6.71 -13.00
C LEU A 290 4.41 6.06 -14.31
N ALA A 291 4.92 6.85 -15.26
CA ALA A 291 5.48 6.33 -16.50
C ALA A 291 6.70 5.43 -16.26
N GLU A 292 7.57 5.79 -15.30
CA GLU A 292 8.70 4.96 -14.88
C GLU A 292 8.22 3.64 -14.27
N GLN A 293 7.31 3.69 -13.29
CA GLN A 293 6.82 2.47 -12.63
C GLN A 293 6.10 1.51 -13.58
N LEU A 294 5.43 2.02 -14.61
CA LEU A 294 4.72 1.21 -15.60
C LEU A 294 5.65 0.55 -16.63
N ALA A 295 6.84 1.12 -16.85
CA ALA A 295 7.75 0.70 -17.93
C ALA A 295 8.82 -0.31 -17.50
N THR A 296 9.03 -0.52 -16.19
CA THR A 296 10.06 -1.42 -15.68
C THR A 296 9.49 -2.69 -15.04
N ALA A 297 10.24 -3.79 -15.14
CA ALA A 297 9.93 -5.01 -14.42
C ALA A 297 10.12 -4.76 -12.92
N HIS A 298 9.14 -5.21 -12.13
CA HIS A 298 9.40 -5.33 -10.69
C HIS A 298 8.74 -6.59 -10.16
N TRP A 299 9.54 -7.47 -9.60
CA TRP A 299 9.07 -8.58 -8.80
C TRP A 299 10.13 -8.86 -7.74
N TYR A 300 9.68 -9.33 -6.59
CA TYR A 300 10.50 -9.36 -5.38
C TYR A 300 10.54 -10.76 -4.81
N ASP A 301 11.65 -11.09 -4.16
CA ASP A 301 11.78 -12.33 -3.42
C ASP A 301 11.18 -12.17 -2.03
N MET A 302 10.18 -13.00 -1.74
CA MET A 302 9.47 -13.08 -0.46
C MET A 302 10.05 -14.15 0.47
N GLY A 303 11.12 -14.84 0.09
CA GLY A 303 11.81 -15.83 0.90
C GLY A 303 12.08 -15.38 2.34
N PRO A 304 12.52 -14.13 2.60
CA PRO A 304 12.64 -13.61 3.96
C PRO A 304 11.32 -13.56 4.73
N ALA A 305 10.21 -13.18 4.10
CA ALA A 305 8.89 -13.11 4.75
C ALA A 305 8.36 -14.51 5.10
N THR A 306 8.54 -15.47 4.19
CA THR A 306 8.22 -16.88 4.43
C THR A 306 9.06 -17.45 5.57
N ARG A 307 10.36 -17.16 5.59
CA ARG A 307 11.27 -17.63 6.64
C ARG A 307 10.97 -17.03 8.02
N ASP A 308 10.77 -15.71 8.09
CA ASP A 308 10.78 -15.00 9.37
C ASP A 308 9.39 -14.94 10.04
N PHE A 309 8.30 -15.07 9.27
CA PHE A 309 6.93 -15.08 9.81
C PHE A 309 5.94 -15.96 9.03
N GLY A 310 6.43 -16.88 8.19
CA GLY A 310 5.60 -17.92 7.58
C GLY A 310 4.68 -17.45 6.46
N TYR A 311 4.88 -16.25 5.90
CA TYR A 311 4.00 -15.75 4.84
C TYR A 311 4.08 -16.60 3.58
N VAL A 312 2.94 -17.18 3.21
CA VAL A 312 2.70 -17.85 1.93
C VAL A 312 1.33 -17.36 1.42
N PRO A 313 1.24 -16.81 0.20
CA PRO A 313 -0.04 -16.36 -0.37
C PRO A 313 -1.07 -17.50 -0.40
N LYS A 314 -2.27 -17.26 0.14
CA LYS A 314 -3.36 -18.27 0.16
C LYS A 314 -4.28 -18.18 -1.05
N VAL A 315 -4.38 -16.99 -1.64
CA VAL A 315 -5.24 -16.74 -2.81
C VAL A 315 -4.37 -16.52 -4.03
N THR A 316 -4.52 -17.36 -5.05
CA THR A 316 -3.84 -17.18 -6.34
C THR A 316 -4.39 -15.95 -7.08
N ILE A 317 -3.63 -15.40 -8.04
CA ILE A 317 -4.12 -14.33 -8.92
C ILE A 317 -5.38 -14.79 -9.65
N LEU A 318 -5.44 -16.05 -10.08
CA LEU A 318 -6.62 -16.60 -10.77
C LEU A 318 -7.86 -16.59 -9.87
N ASP A 319 -7.74 -17.05 -8.62
CA ASP A 319 -8.85 -17.05 -7.67
C ASP A 319 -9.25 -15.62 -7.26
N GLY A 320 -8.26 -14.75 -7.06
CA GLY A 320 -8.51 -13.33 -6.79
C GLY A 320 -9.29 -12.66 -7.92
N LEU A 321 -9.00 -12.99 -9.19
CA LEU A 321 -9.73 -12.50 -10.36
C LEU A 321 -11.17 -13.03 -10.40
N ARG A 322 -11.39 -14.29 -10.02
CA ARG A 322 -12.74 -14.87 -9.89
C ARG A 322 -13.55 -14.14 -8.82
N HIS A 323 -12.99 -13.98 -7.62
CA HIS A 323 -13.64 -13.25 -6.53
C HIS A 323 -13.96 -11.80 -6.92
N LEU A 324 -13.04 -11.13 -7.62
CA LEU A 324 -13.27 -9.79 -8.15
C LEU A 324 -14.45 -9.75 -9.13
N ALA A 325 -14.52 -10.71 -10.05
CA ALA A 325 -15.62 -10.81 -11.01
C ALA A 325 -16.98 -11.08 -10.33
N GLU A 326 -17.01 -11.99 -9.36
CA GLU A 326 -18.20 -12.30 -8.58
C GLU A 326 -18.68 -11.13 -7.72
N ALA A 327 -17.74 -10.40 -7.10
CA ALA A 327 -18.06 -9.20 -6.35
C ALA A 327 -18.63 -8.10 -7.26
N HIS A 328 -18.05 -7.91 -8.44
CA HIS A 328 -18.53 -6.94 -9.42
C HIS A 328 -19.92 -7.30 -9.97
N ALA A 329 -20.19 -8.59 -10.21
CA ALA A 329 -21.49 -9.07 -10.65
C ALA A 329 -22.60 -8.80 -9.62
N ARG A 330 -22.29 -8.86 -8.32
CA ARG A 330 -23.24 -8.57 -7.22
C ARG A 330 -23.58 -7.08 -7.08
N LEU A 331 -22.78 -6.19 -7.66
CA LEU A 331 -23.01 -4.73 -7.62
C LEU A 331 -23.84 -4.22 -8.82
N ARG A 332 -24.18 -5.09 -9.78
CA ARG A 332 -25.03 -4.78 -10.94
C ARG A 332 -26.46 -5.23 -10.69
#